data_AF-A0A2G9QGR3-F1
#
_entry.id   AF-A0A2G9QGR3-F1
#
_cell.length_a   1.000
_cell.length_b   1.000
_cell.length_c   1.000
_cell.angle_alpha   90.00
_cell.angle_beta   90.00
_cell.angle_gamma   90.00
#
_symmetry.space_group_name_H-M   'P 1'
#
loop_
_entity.id
_entity.type
_entity.pdbx_description
1 polymer ?
#
loop_
_entity_poly.entity_id
_entity_poly.type
_entity_poly.pdbx_seq_one_letter_code
_entity_poly.pdbx_strand_id
1 'polypeptide(L)' 'MSFEEIVEMVDILKRADYDGKYGPYLNPNLRKAKIMTKVVKRLHRKFGVRRSKDQLKK' A
#
# COMPACT_ATOMS: atom_id res chain seq x y z
N MET A 1 -11.96 5.59 7.15
CA MET A 1 -10.53 5.41 7.46
C MET A 1 -10.23 6.28 8.66
N SER A 2 -9.53 5.77 9.66
CA SER A 2 -9.00 6.58 10.75
C SER A 2 -7.70 7.26 10.31
N PHE A 3 -7.30 8.31 11.02
CA PHE A 3 -6.04 9.01 10.78
C PHE A 3 -4.83 8.06 10.90
N GLU A 4 -4.85 7.16 11.87
CA GLU A 4 -3.79 6.16 12.08
C GLU A 4 -3.66 5.16 10.92
N GLU A 5 -4.78 4.73 10.33
CA GLU A 5 -4.76 3.88 9.13
C GLU A 5 -4.10 4.62 7.96
N ILE A 6 -4.40 5.90 7.77
CA ILE A 6 -3.85 6.72 6.68
C ILE A 6 -2.33 6.93 6.87
N VAL A 7 -1.89 7.23 8.09
CA VAL A 7 -0.46 7.39 8.40
C VAL A 7 0.31 6.10 8.12
N GLU A 8 -0.23 4.95 8.53
CA GLU A 8 0.38 3.64 8.27
C GLU A 8 0.46 3.34 6.76
N MET A 9 -0.57 3.71 5.99
CA MET A 9 -0.55 3.57 4.53
C MET A 9 0.54 4.41 3.89
N VAL A 10 0.62 5.69 4.24
CA VAL A 10 1.60 6.63 3.68
C VAL A 10 3.03 6.19 4.00
N ASP A 11 3.27 5.64 5.19
CA ASP A 11 4.56 5.05 5.56
C ASP A 11 4.95 3.88 4.64
N ILE A 12 4.01 2.97 4.34
CA ILE A 12 4.24 1.84 3.43
C ILE A 12 4.52 2.32 2.01
N LEU A 13 3.79 3.34 1.54
CA LEU A 13 4.00 3.93 0.21
C LEU A 13 5.41 4.48 0.10
N LYS A 14 5.80 5.35 1.05
CA LYS A 14 7.15 5.93 1.10
C LYS A 14 8.22 4.84 1.13
N ARG A 15 8.10 3.85 2.01
CA ARG A 15 9.08 2.77 2.13
C ARG A 15 9.20 1.91 0.86
N ALA A 16 8.08 1.65 0.19
CA ALA A 16 8.08 0.92 -1.07
C ALA A 16 8.62 1.73 -2.25
N ASP A 17 8.52 3.07 -2.19
CA ASP A 17 9.10 3.98 -3.16
C ASP A 17 10.63 4.12 -2.99
N TYR A 18 11.12 4.16 -1.75
CA TYR A 18 12.54 4.26 -1.42
C TYR A 18 13.36 2.99 -1.66
N ASP A 19 12.73 1.81 -1.67
CA ASP A 19 13.40 0.50 -1.68
C ASP A 19 14.24 0.25 -2.96
N GLY A 20 14.17 1.11 -3.99
CA GLY A 20 14.98 1.06 -5.22
C GLY A 20 14.81 -0.22 -6.07
N LYS A 21 14.08 -1.21 -5.56
CA LYS A 21 13.90 -2.56 -6.09
C LYS A 21 13.15 -2.63 -7.40
N TYR A 22 12.49 -1.55 -7.79
CA TYR A 22 11.68 -1.48 -9.00
C TYR A 22 12.29 -0.40 -9.89
N GLY A 23 13.05 -0.82 -10.90
CA GLY A 23 13.61 0.08 -11.91
C GLY A 23 12.52 0.88 -12.63
N PRO A 24 12.89 1.99 -13.29
CA PRO A 24 11.95 3.03 -13.73
C PRO A 24 10.83 2.57 -14.68
N TYR A 25 10.95 1.40 -15.32
CA TYR A 25 10.05 0.97 -16.41
C TYR A 25 9.40 -0.41 -16.26
N LEU A 26 9.22 -0.93 -15.04
CA LEU A 26 8.37 -2.11 -14.86
C LEU A 26 6.92 -1.70 -14.58
N ASN A 27 6.13 -1.54 -15.65
CA ASN A 27 4.66 -1.35 -15.67
C ASN A 27 4.08 -0.71 -14.37
N PRO A 28 3.85 0.62 -14.36
CA PRO A 28 3.39 1.37 -13.19
C PRO A 28 2.16 0.75 -12.50
N ASN A 29 1.28 0.11 -13.25
CA ASN A 29 0.08 -0.54 -12.72
C ASN A 29 0.41 -1.79 -11.89
N LEU A 30 1.42 -2.58 -12.29
CA LEU A 30 1.88 -3.74 -11.52
C LEU A 30 2.56 -3.31 -10.22
N ARG A 31 3.35 -2.23 -10.25
CA ARG A 31 3.98 -1.64 -9.07
C ARG A 31 2.93 -1.15 -8.08
N LYS A 32 1.97 -0.34 -8.56
CA LYS A 32 0.83 0.13 -7.76
C LYS A 32 0.05 -1.05 -7.17
N ALA A 33 -0.23 -2.09 -7.96
CA ALA A 33 -0.93 -3.28 -7.47
C ALA A 33 -0.18 -4.06 -6.39
N LYS A 34 1.15 -4.18 -6.47
CA LYS A 34 2.02 -4.82 -5.46
C LYS A 34 2.15 -3.98 -4.18
N ILE A 35 2.16 -2.65 -4.31
CA ILE A 35 2.17 -1.77 -3.14
C ILE A 35 0.82 -1.84 -2.42
N MET A 36 -0.28 -1.82 -3.18
CA MET A 36 -1.62 -1.97 -2.60
C MET A 36 -1.83 -3.33 -1.91
N THR A 37 -1.22 -4.44 -2.36
CA THR A 37 -1.30 -5.70 -1.59
C THR A 37 -0.57 -5.60 -0.26
N LYS A 38 0.61 -4.96 -0.20
CA LYS A 38 1.34 -4.74 1.05
C LYS A 38 0.53 -3.90 2.04
N VAL A 39 -0.10 -2.84 1.53
CA VAL A 39 -0.98 -1.96 2.31
C VAL A 39 -2.13 -2.73 2.93
N VAL A 40 -2.93 -3.45 2.12
CA VAL A 40 -4.07 -4.25 2.62
C VAL A 40 -3.61 -5.27 3.66
N LYS A 41 -2.48 -5.94 3.42
CA LYS A 41 -1.94 -6.95 4.34
C LYS A 41 -1.50 -6.35 5.68
N ARG A 42 -0.89 -5.16 5.69
CA ARG A 42 -0.42 -4.51 6.92
C ARG A 42 -1.60 -3.93 7.71
N LEU A 43 -2.56 -3.31 7.03
CA LEU A 43 -3.78 -2.80 7.67
C LEU A 43 -4.57 -3.92 8.34
N HIS A 44 -4.74 -5.05 7.66
CA HIS A 44 -5.42 -6.21 8.24
C HIS A 44 -4.67 -6.76 9.45
N ARG A 45 -3.33 -6.85 9.41
CA ARG A 45 -2.52 -7.36 10.53
C ARG A 45 -2.47 -6.42 11.73
N LYS A 46 -2.37 -5.11 11.51
CA LYS A 46 -2.17 -4.11 12.57
C LYS A 46 -3.49 -3.66 13.19
N PHE A 47 -4.53 -3.48 12.37
CA PHE A 47 -5.80 -2.91 12.80
C PHE A 47 -6.96 -3.91 12.72
N GLY A 48 -6.76 -5.13 12.21
CA GLY A 48 -7.84 -6.10 12.01
C GLY A 48 -8.82 -5.71 10.89
N VAL A 49 -8.49 -4.69 10.10
CA VAL A 49 -9.45 -4.11 9.14
C VAL A 49 -9.48 -4.95 7.87
N ARG A 50 -10.66 -5.48 7.53
CA ARG A 50 -10.88 -6.23 6.28
C ARG A 50 -11.30 -5.27 5.16
N ARG A 51 -10.33 -4.67 4.46
CA ARG A 51 -10.57 -3.82 3.28
C ARG A 51 -10.19 -4.51 1.98
N SER A 52 -10.97 -4.24 0.94
CA SER A 52 -10.61 -4.60 -0.43
C SER A 52 -9.72 -3.53 -1.06
N LYS A 53 -8.91 -3.92 -2.05
CA LYS A 53 -8.08 -2.98 -2.81
C LYS A 53 -8.89 -1.86 -3.45
N ASP A 54 -10.10 -2.15 -3.89
CA ASP A 54 -10.94 -1.19 -4.61
C ASP A 54 -11.55 -0.14 -3.68
N GLN A 55 -11.76 -0.47 -2.40
CA GLN A 55 -12.12 0.53 -1.39
C GLN A 55 -10.98 1.50 -1.05
N LEU A 56 -9.73 1.12 -1.29
CA LEU A 56 -8.56 1.95 -1.02
C LEU A 56 -8.07 2.74 -2.25
N LYS A 57 -8.67 2.49 -3.42
CA LYS A 57 -8.42 3.25 -4.66
C LYS A 57 -9.42 4.39 -4.86
N LYS A 58 -10.57 4.31 -4.20
CA LYS A 58 -11.65 5.29 -4.25
C LYS A 58 -11.31 6.48 -3.38
#